data_AF-A0A7J8LI92-F1
#
_entry.id   AF-A0A7J8LI92-F1
#
_cell.length_a   1.000
_cell.length_b   1.000
_cell.length_c   1.000
_cell.angle_alpha   90.00
_cell.angle_beta   90.00
_cell.angle_gamma   90.00
#
_symmetry.space_group_name_H-M   'P 1'
#
loop_
_entity.id
_entity.type
_entity.pdbx_description
1 polymer ?
#
loop_
_entity_poly.entity_id
_entity_poly.type
_entity_poly.pdbx_seq_one_letter_code
_entity_poly.pdbx_strand_id
1 'polypeptide(L)'
;MGFINFITDSHAHKIVYSAVDGQVKCEKWIRDDNDRSVESNATWWLKRLIGRTKKVTVDWPFPFTEGKLFVLTLSAGLEGYHVSVDGRHITSFPYRTGYTLEDATGLMLNGDVDVHSIFAASLPTSHPSFAPQRHLEMSSRWKAPPLPEQPVDLFIGVLSAGNHFAERMAVRKSWMQHKLVKSSHVVARFFVAMHARKEVNVELKREAEFFADIVIVPYMDNYDLVVLKTVAICEYGGRVAAAKYIMKSDDDTFVRVDAVINEAKKVHPDRSFYIGNINYYHRPLRAGKWAVTYEEWAEEVYPPYANGPGYIMSSDIAHFIVSEFEKHNLSLFKMEDVSMGMWVEKFNSSKAVDYIHSLKFCQFGCIEGYYTAHYQSPRQMMCMWDKLQKQTRPQCCNMR
;
A
#
# COMPACT_ATOMS: atom_id res chain seq x y z
N MET A 1 6.79 37.84 15.88
CA MET A 1 6.16 37.67 14.55
C MET A 1 6.87 36.51 13.86
N GLY A 2 6.31 35.30 13.89
CA GLY A 2 6.95 34.11 13.32
C GLY A 2 5.99 33.40 12.37
N PHE A 3 6.42 33.18 11.13
CA PHE A 3 5.69 32.37 10.15
C PHE A 3 6.09 30.90 10.30
N ILE A 4 5.10 30.01 10.36
CA ILE A 4 5.30 28.60 10.04
C ILE A 4 5.27 28.51 8.51
N ASN A 5 6.44 28.42 7.88
CA ASN A 5 6.57 28.23 6.44
C ASN A 5 6.33 26.75 6.08
N PHE A 6 5.22 26.48 5.40
CA PHE A 6 5.13 25.30 4.54
C PHE A 6 5.22 25.77 3.10
N ILE A 7 6.31 25.42 2.42
CA ILE A 7 6.49 25.67 0.99
C ILE A 7 5.47 24.79 0.25
N THR A 8 4.47 25.41 -0.37
CA THR A 8 3.57 24.74 -1.32
C THR A 8 3.97 25.17 -2.72
N ASP A 9 4.50 24.23 -3.49
CA ASP A 9 4.68 24.42 -4.93
C ASP A 9 3.30 24.41 -5.60
N SER A 10 3.01 25.46 -6.36
CA SER A 10 1.68 25.74 -6.89
C SER A 10 1.63 25.43 -8.37
N HIS A 11 0.99 24.33 -8.76
CA HIS A 11 0.38 24.19 -10.09
C HIS A 11 -1.11 23.85 -9.91
N ALA A 12 -1.94 24.77 -10.39
CA ALA A 12 -3.38 24.80 -10.20
C ALA A 12 -4.10 23.73 -11.03
N HIS A 13 -5.18 23.13 -10.49
CA HIS A 13 -6.48 23.02 -11.17
C HIS A 13 -7.61 22.52 -10.22
N LYS A 14 -8.76 23.21 -10.32
CA LYS A 14 -10.13 22.93 -9.81
C LYS A 14 -10.33 22.69 -8.29
N ILE A 15 -10.91 23.71 -7.65
CA ILE A 15 -11.43 23.69 -6.27
C ILE A 15 -12.74 22.90 -6.23
N VAL A 16 -12.68 21.66 -5.73
CA VAL A 16 -13.80 21.00 -5.06
C VAL A 16 -13.46 21.05 -3.57
N TYR A 17 -14.35 21.59 -2.73
CA TYR A 17 -14.18 21.61 -1.28
C TYR A 17 -14.10 20.17 -0.77
N SER A 18 -12.89 19.64 -0.65
CA SER A 18 -12.64 18.33 -0.05
C SER A 18 -12.50 18.53 1.45
N ALA A 19 -13.31 17.83 2.24
CA ALA A 19 -13.16 17.76 3.69
C ALA A 19 -12.15 16.66 4.08
N VAL A 20 -11.62 16.70 5.31
CA VAL A 20 -10.89 15.59 5.95
C VAL A 20 -11.75 15.11 7.11
N ASP A 21 -12.23 13.87 7.08
CA ASP A 21 -13.17 13.33 8.07
C ASP A 21 -14.46 14.19 8.23
N GLY A 22 -14.89 14.82 7.14
CA GLY A 22 -16.02 15.75 7.16
C GLY A 22 -15.70 17.13 7.78
N GLN A 23 -14.45 17.38 8.17
CA GLN A 23 -13.95 18.64 8.72
C GLN A 23 -13.31 19.53 7.64
N VAL A 24 -13.33 20.84 7.87
CA VAL A 24 -12.89 21.88 6.93
C VAL A 24 -11.37 21.83 6.72
N LYS A 25 -10.91 21.88 5.47
CA LYS A 25 -9.49 22.03 5.09
C LYS A 25 -9.06 23.49 5.16
N CYS A 26 -7.78 23.72 5.44
CA CYS A 26 -7.14 25.03 5.61
C CYS A 26 -7.73 26.15 4.74
N GLU A 27 -8.30 27.18 5.38
CA GLU A 27 -8.78 28.41 4.74
C GLU A 27 -7.77 29.56 4.88
N LYS A 28 -7.86 30.60 4.03
CA LYS A 28 -7.00 31.78 4.12
C LYS A 28 -7.39 32.60 5.36
N TRP A 29 -6.44 32.83 6.26
CA TRP A 29 -6.61 33.69 7.45
C TRP A 29 -6.17 35.11 7.16
N ILE A 30 -6.99 36.11 7.48
CA ILE A 30 -6.58 37.53 7.47
C ILE A 30 -6.22 37.92 8.89
N ARG A 31 -5.06 38.54 9.04
CA ARG A 31 -4.59 39.14 10.29
C ARG A 31 -5.03 40.61 10.26
N ASP A 32 -5.87 41.01 11.22
CA ASP A 32 -6.28 42.41 11.40
C ASP A 32 -5.11 43.23 11.98
N ASP A 33 -4.04 43.38 11.21
CA ASP A 33 -3.09 44.48 11.40
C ASP A 33 -3.45 45.54 10.36
N ASN A 34 -4.06 46.62 10.84
CA ASN A 34 -4.45 47.81 10.09
C ASN A 34 -3.30 48.33 9.22
N ASP A 35 -3.42 48.20 7.89
CA ASP A 35 -2.84 49.16 6.95
C ASP A 35 -3.70 49.25 5.69
N ARG A 36 -4.48 50.33 5.62
CA ARG A 36 -5.29 50.69 4.45
C ARG A 36 -4.35 51.06 3.30
N SER A 37 -4.05 50.12 2.41
CA SER A 37 -3.54 50.48 1.09
C SER A 37 -4.68 51.06 0.26
N VAL A 38 -4.47 52.30 -0.19
CA VAL A 38 -5.42 53.09 -0.98
C VAL A 38 -5.56 52.46 -2.37
N GLU A 39 -6.68 51.75 -2.61
CA GLU A 39 -7.05 51.32 -3.96
C GLU A 39 -7.45 52.57 -4.78
N SER A 40 -6.76 52.81 -5.89
CA SER A 40 -6.98 53.99 -6.74
C SER A 40 -8.36 53.95 -7.41
N ASN A 41 -9.00 55.12 -7.53
CA ASN A 41 -10.36 55.31 -8.04
C ASN A 41 -10.62 54.76 -9.46
N ALA A 42 -9.62 54.27 -10.18
CA ALA A 42 -9.79 53.71 -11.53
C ALA A 42 -10.32 52.26 -11.51
N THR A 43 -10.04 51.47 -10.47
CA THR A 43 -10.41 50.05 -10.39
C THR A 43 -11.84 49.80 -9.94
N TRP A 44 -12.48 50.79 -9.30
CA TRP A 44 -13.84 50.68 -8.77
C TRP A 44 -14.91 50.57 -9.86
N TRP A 45 -14.72 51.26 -10.98
CA TRP A 45 -15.69 51.30 -12.09
C TRP A 45 -15.71 50.00 -12.89
N LEU A 46 -14.56 49.34 -13.06
CA LEU A 46 -14.43 48.07 -13.81
C LEU A 46 -15.10 46.88 -13.11
N LYS A 47 -15.19 46.89 -11.77
CA LYS A 47 -15.87 45.83 -10.99
C LYS A 47 -17.40 45.91 -11.05
N ARG A 48 -17.98 46.96 -11.64
CA ARG A 48 -19.44 47.17 -11.70
C ARG A 48 -20.11 46.52 -12.91
N LEU A 49 -19.34 46.00 -13.87
CA LEU A 49 -19.83 45.43 -15.14
C LEU A 49 -19.81 43.89 -15.21
N ILE A 50 -19.28 43.19 -14.20
CA ILE A 50 -19.21 41.74 -14.20
C ILE A 50 -20.07 41.21 -13.05
N GLY A 51 -21.11 40.45 -13.40
CA GLY A 51 -22.12 39.92 -12.50
C GLY A 51 -21.52 39.22 -11.27
N ARG A 52 -22.00 39.60 -10.09
CA ARG A 52 -21.61 39.00 -8.80
C ARG A 52 -22.03 37.53 -8.73
N THR A 53 -21.07 36.62 -8.88
CA THR A 53 -21.15 35.34 -8.19
C THR A 53 -20.90 35.60 -6.70
N LYS A 54 -21.89 35.33 -5.84
CA LYS A 54 -21.71 35.38 -4.38
C LYS A 54 -20.70 34.30 -3.99
N LYS A 55 -19.41 34.67 -3.91
CA LYS A 55 -18.41 33.93 -3.18
C LYS A 55 -18.68 34.18 -1.70
N VAL A 56 -19.23 33.19 -1.01
CA VAL A 56 -19.30 33.22 0.46
C VAL A 56 -17.89 32.91 0.94
N THR A 57 -17.12 33.94 1.30
CA THR A 57 -15.90 33.78 2.10
C THR A 57 -16.36 33.68 3.55
N VAL A 58 -16.16 32.52 4.17
CA VAL A 58 -16.32 32.37 5.61
C VAL A 58 -15.03 32.91 6.22
N ASP A 59 -15.10 34.07 6.86
CA ASP A 59 -13.94 34.69 7.51
C ASP A 59 -13.86 34.18 8.95
N TRP A 60 -12.83 33.39 9.27
CA TRP A 60 -12.60 32.91 10.63
C TRP A 60 -11.56 33.79 11.35
N PRO A 61 -11.81 34.23 12.59
CA PRO A 61 -10.86 35.04 13.35
C PRO A 61 -9.63 34.20 13.74
N PHE A 62 -8.45 34.80 13.61
CA PHE A 62 -7.18 34.16 13.97
C PHE A 62 -7.18 33.73 15.45
N PRO A 63 -6.88 32.46 15.78
CA PRO A 63 -7.17 31.92 17.11
C PRO A 63 -6.12 32.26 18.18
N PHE A 64 -5.02 32.93 17.84
CA PHE A 64 -3.93 33.22 18.79
C PHE A 64 -3.83 34.72 19.10
N THR A 65 -3.43 35.05 20.33
CA THR A 65 -3.17 36.41 20.79
C THR A 65 -1.92 36.42 21.67
N GLU A 66 -1.04 37.41 21.48
CA GLU A 66 0.19 37.55 22.26
C GLU A 66 -0.13 37.70 23.76
N GLY A 67 0.68 37.06 24.60
CA GLY A 67 0.54 37.09 26.06
C GLY A 67 -0.67 36.31 26.63
N LYS A 68 -1.40 35.53 25.81
CA LYS A 68 -2.53 34.71 26.28
C LYS A 68 -2.22 33.21 26.20
N LEU A 69 -2.74 32.48 27.18
CA LEU A 69 -2.75 31.01 27.19
C LEU A 69 -3.70 30.48 26.10
N PHE A 70 -3.31 29.38 25.47
CA PHE A 70 -4.13 28.60 24.55
C PHE A 70 -3.83 27.11 24.71
N VAL A 71 -4.80 26.27 24.36
CA VAL A 71 -4.65 24.82 24.26
C VAL A 71 -4.71 24.42 22.79
N LEU A 72 -3.58 24.00 22.24
CA LEU A 72 -3.53 23.40 20.91
C LEU A 72 -3.73 21.89 21.01
N THR A 73 -4.74 21.37 20.33
CA THR A 73 -4.99 19.93 20.22
C THR A 73 -4.74 19.49 18.79
N LEU A 74 -3.75 18.62 18.61
CA LEU A 74 -3.53 17.86 17.38
C LEU A 74 -4.15 16.48 17.56
N SER A 75 -5.04 16.07 16.66
CA SER A 75 -5.65 14.74 16.67
C SER A 75 -5.50 14.07 15.32
N ALA A 76 -5.44 12.74 15.33
CA ALA A 76 -5.41 11.91 14.13
C ALA A 76 -6.81 11.31 13.89
N GLY A 77 -7.39 11.64 12.75
CA GLY A 77 -8.67 11.11 12.27
C GLY A 77 -8.49 9.85 11.42
N LEU A 78 -9.43 9.61 10.50
CA LEU A 78 -9.38 8.48 9.58
C LEU A 78 -8.72 8.88 8.25
N GLU A 79 -8.87 10.15 7.88
CA GLU A 79 -8.42 10.73 6.61
C GLU A 79 -7.25 11.71 6.79
N GLY A 80 -6.95 12.14 8.02
CA GLY A 80 -5.83 13.06 8.27
C GLY A 80 -5.70 13.59 9.68
N TYR A 81 -4.94 14.66 9.84
CA TYR A 81 -4.74 15.37 11.10
C TYR A 81 -5.72 16.52 11.26
N HIS A 82 -6.25 16.72 12.46
CA HIS A 82 -7.11 17.84 12.81
C HIS A 82 -6.46 18.70 13.90
N VAL A 83 -6.54 20.01 13.72
CA VAL A 83 -6.01 21.00 14.63
C VAL A 83 -7.17 21.75 15.25
N SER A 84 -7.21 21.77 16.58
CA SER A 84 -8.16 22.57 17.36
C SER A 84 -7.41 23.49 18.31
N VAL A 85 -7.95 24.69 18.55
CA VAL A 85 -7.45 25.64 19.55
C VAL A 85 -8.57 25.92 20.53
N ASP A 86 -8.30 25.75 21.82
CA ASP A 86 -9.26 25.92 22.92
C ASP A 86 -10.57 25.14 22.70
N GLY A 87 -10.46 23.91 22.20
CA GLY A 87 -11.58 23.00 21.93
C GLY A 87 -12.35 23.30 20.64
N ARG A 88 -11.99 24.35 19.90
CA ARG A 88 -12.61 24.69 18.62
C ARG A 88 -11.75 24.20 17.47
N HIS A 89 -12.36 23.44 16.54
CA HIS A 89 -11.71 23.03 15.30
C HIS A 89 -11.28 24.25 14.47
N ILE A 90 -10.02 24.24 14.02
CA ILE A 90 -9.41 25.32 13.23
C ILE A 90 -9.13 24.86 11.81
N THR A 91 -8.55 23.68 11.62
CA THR A 91 -8.17 23.20 10.28
C THR A 91 -7.90 21.69 10.27
N SER A 92 -7.81 21.11 9.08
CA SER A 92 -7.43 19.71 8.88
C SER A 92 -6.53 19.51 7.67
N PHE A 93 -5.66 18.50 7.77
CA PHE A 93 -4.66 18.15 6.78
C PHE A 93 -4.75 16.66 6.46
N PRO A 94 -4.89 16.26 5.18
CA PRO A 94 -4.88 14.84 4.82
C PRO A 94 -3.52 14.19 5.14
N TYR A 95 -3.50 12.87 5.31
CA TYR A 95 -2.23 12.15 5.44
C TYR A 95 -1.36 12.31 4.19
N ARG A 96 -0.04 12.42 4.40
CA ARG A 96 0.91 12.44 3.30
C ARG A 96 1.16 11.01 2.81
N THR A 97 1.10 10.81 1.50
CA THR A 97 1.44 9.53 0.89
C THR A 97 2.85 9.10 1.28
N GLY A 98 3.01 7.85 1.71
CA GLY A 98 4.32 7.29 2.10
C GLY A 98 4.75 7.55 3.54
N TYR A 99 3.91 8.20 4.36
CA TYR A 99 4.12 8.33 5.80
C TYR A 99 2.88 7.85 6.55
N THR A 100 3.04 6.81 7.35
CA THR A 100 2.01 6.32 8.27
C THR A 100 2.09 7.10 9.59
N LEU A 101 1.01 7.07 10.37
CA LEU A 101 0.99 7.63 11.72
C LEU A 101 2.03 7.00 12.65
N GLU A 102 2.41 5.77 12.34
CA GLU A 102 3.34 4.95 13.12
C GLU A 102 4.80 5.36 12.87
N ASP A 103 5.08 6.08 11.78
CA ASP A 103 6.40 6.64 11.46
C ASP A 103 6.72 7.90 12.30
N ALA A 104 5.72 8.49 12.96
CA ALA A 104 5.90 9.65 13.83
C ALA A 104 6.53 9.23 15.16
N THR A 105 7.85 9.37 15.28
CA THR A 105 8.63 8.94 16.45
C THR A 105 8.93 10.05 17.46
N GLY A 106 8.61 11.31 17.13
CA GLY A 106 8.91 12.45 17.99
C GLY A 106 8.04 13.67 17.69
N LEU A 107 7.96 14.57 18.67
CA LEU A 107 7.32 15.86 18.57
C LEU A 107 8.39 16.95 18.71
N MET A 108 8.44 17.87 17.74
CA MET A 108 9.32 19.05 17.78
C MET A 108 8.46 20.31 17.75
N LEU A 109 8.73 21.23 18.68
CA LEU A 109 8.08 22.53 18.78
C LEU A 109 9.16 23.61 18.66
N ASN A 110 9.00 24.52 17.71
CA ASN A 110 9.94 25.61 17.45
C ASN A 110 9.17 26.95 17.36
N GLY A 111 9.79 28.05 17.80
CA GLY A 111 9.25 29.41 17.71
C GLY A 111 9.13 30.13 19.06
N ASP A 112 8.47 31.29 19.06
CA ASP A 112 8.31 32.18 20.22
C ASP A 112 7.09 31.78 21.06
N VAL A 113 7.09 30.55 21.59
CA VAL A 113 5.99 30.02 22.43
C VAL A 113 6.54 29.42 23.71
N ASP A 114 6.04 29.87 24.86
CA ASP A 114 6.34 29.28 26.15
C ASP A 114 5.46 28.05 26.41
N VAL A 115 6.07 26.86 26.38
CA VAL A 115 5.34 25.59 26.57
C VAL A 115 5.21 25.28 28.05
N HIS A 116 3.99 25.40 28.58
CA HIS A 116 3.71 25.10 29.98
C HIS A 116 3.62 23.59 30.27
N SER A 117 2.98 22.83 29.38
CA SER A 117 2.79 21.37 29.54
C SER A 117 2.42 20.73 28.21
N ILE A 118 2.79 19.45 28.04
CA ILE A 118 2.38 18.63 26.90
C ILE A 118 1.66 17.39 27.42
N PHE A 119 0.48 17.12 26.88
CA PHE A 119 -0.27 15.90 27.16
C PHE A 119 -0.46 15.13 25.86
N ALA A 120 -0.22 13.82 25.92
CA ALA A 120 -0.48 12.92 24.81
C ALA A 120 -1.39 11.79 25.31
N ALA A 121 -2.57 11.70 24.71
CA ALA A 121 -3.58 10.70 25.03
C ALA A 121 -3.88 9.88 23.78
N SER A 122 -4.22 8.60 23.94
CA SER A 122 -4.54 7.72 22.82
C SER A 122 -3.46 7.71 21.73
N LEU A 123 -2.19 7.93 22.12
CA LEU A 123 -1.05 7.70 21.25
C LEU A 123 -1.17 6.28 20.71
N PRO A 124 -0.78 6.02 19.45
CA PRO A 124 -0.62 4.66 18.98
C PRO A 124 0.24 3.96 20.03
N THR A 125 -0.35 3.03 20.78
CA THR A 125 0.45 1.99 21.43
C THR A 125 1.28 1.44 20.29
N SER A 126 2.61 1.48 20.42
CA SER A 126 3.59 0.89 19.51
C SER A 126 2.92 -0.05 18.51
N HIS A 127 2.98 0.28 17.21
CA HIS A 127 2.41 -0.42 16.04
C HIS A 127 1.78 -1.77 16.42
N PRO A 128 0.52 -2.12 16.07
CA PRO A 128 -0.18 -3.33 16.54
C PRO A 128 0.65 -4.63 16.55
N SER A 129 1.69 -4.70 15.74
CA SER A 129 2.90 -5.53 15.89
C SER A 129 3.67 -5.46 17.24
N PHE A 130 3.31 -4.72 18.29
CA PHE A 130 4.05 -4.66 19.57
C PHE A 130 3.14 -4.58 20.81
N ALA A 131 1.81 -4.62 20.63
CA ALA A 131 0.86 -4.50 21.73
C ALA A 131 0.55 -5.86 22.42
N PRO A 132 0.23 -5.86 23.74
CA PRO A 132 -0.23 -7.05 24.48
C PRO A 132 -1.51 -7.70 23.92
N GLN A 133 -2.24 -7.01 23.04
CA GLN A 133 -3.44 -7.49 22.35
C GLN A 133 -3.19 -8.65 21.38
N ARG A 134 -1.94 -8.98 21.05
CA ARG A 134 -1.60 -10.10 20.16
C ARG A 134 -2.23 -11.43 20.59
N HIS A 135 -2.41 -11.67 21.89
CA HIS A 135 -3.06 -12.88 22.39
C HIS A 135 -4.57 -12.96 22.05
N LEU A 136 -5.27 -11.82 21.99
CA LEU A 136 -6.69 -11.76 21.63
C LEU A 136 -6.92 -11.93 20.11
N GLU A 137 -5.90 -11.68 19.29
CA GLU A 137 -5.96 -11.83 17.83
C GLU A 137 -5.64 -13.24 17.33
N MET A 138 -5.00 -14.07 18.17
CA MET A 138 -4.69 -15.48 17.90
C MET A 138 -5.93 -16.38 18.03
N SER A 139 -6.88 -16.19 17.12
CA SER A 139 -8.12 -16.97 17.03
C SER A 139 -7.98 -18.11 16.01
N SER A 140 -8.49 -19.31 16.36
CA SER A 140 -8.46 -20.49 15.48
C SER A 140 -9.14 -20.29 14.12
N ARG A 141 -10.18 -19.45 14.06
CA ARG A 141 -10.89 -19.10 12.81
C ARG A 141 -10.01 -18.52 11.69
N TRP A 142 -8.85 -17.96 12.04
CA TRP A 142 -7.90 -17.36 11.10
C TRP A 142 -6.74 -18.28 10.73
N LYS A 143 -6.67 -19.49 11.29
CA LYS A 143 -5.64 -20.46 10.89
C LYS A 143 -5.82 -20.86 9.42
N ALA A 144 -4.70 -21.09 8.75
CA ALA A 144 -4.74 -21.69 7.43
C ALA A 144 -5.30 -23.12 7.52
N PRO A 145 -6.13 -23.52 6.54
CA PRO A 145 -6.42 -24.92 6.32
C PRO A 145 -5.13 -25.70 6.03
N PRO A 146 -5.08 -27.00 6.38
CA PRO A 146 -4.00 -27.87 5.94
C PRO A 146 -3.94 -27.91 4.41
N LEU A 147 -2.75 -28.19 3.88
CA LEU A 147 -2.60 -28.40 2.44
C LEU A 147 -3.47 -29.61 2.01
N PRO A 148 -4.23 -29.49 0.91
CA PRO A 148 -5.03 -30.59 0.40
C PRO A 148 -4.14 -31.68 -0.22
N GLU A 149 -4.63 -32.92 -0.25
CA GLU A 149 -4.00 -34.01 -1.01
C GLU A 149 -4.26 -33.89 -2.52
N GLN A 150 -5.32 -33.15 -2.90
CA GLN A 150 -5.65 -32.89 -4.30
C GLN A 150 -4.91 -31.66 -4.84
N PRO A 151 -4.67 -31.59 -6.17
CA PRO A 151 -4.01 -30.45 -6.78
C PRO A 151 -4.73 -29.13 -6.50
N VAL A 152 -3.98 -28.14 -6.04
CA VAL A 152 -4.47 -26.78 -5.77
C VAL A 152 -4.74 -26.08 -7.11
N ASP A 153 -5.86 -25.36 -7.26
CA ASP A 153 -6.11 -24.62 -8.50
C ASP A 153 -5.21 -23.37 -8.58
N LEU A 154 -5.10 -22.62 -7.48
CA LEU A 154 -4.27 -21.41 -7.41
C LEU A 154 -3.51 -21.35 -6.07
N PHE A 155 -2.20 -21.20 -6.14
CA PHE A 155 -1.38 -20.83 -5.01
C PHE A 155 -1.11 -19.32 -5.02
N ILE A 156 -1.26 -18.65 -3.88
CA ILE A 156 -0.96 -17.22 -3.71
C ILE A 156 0.17 -17.09 -2.69
N GLY A 157 1.36 -16.74 -3.18
CA GLY A 157 2.48 -16.32 -2.35
C GLY A 157 2.40 -14.83 -2.04
N VAL A 158 2.30 -14.48 -0.76
CA VAL A 158 2.23 -13.10 -0.29
C VAL A 158 3.58 -12.70 0.28
N LEU A 159 4.27 -11.75 -0.36
CA LEU A 159 5.49 -11.16 0.20
C LEU A 159 5.16 -10.35 1.45
N SER A 160 5.89 -10.58 2.53
CA SER A 160 5.72 -9.87 3.80
C SER A 160 7.06 -9.75 4.55
N ALA A 161 7.07 -8.96 5.63
CA ALA A 161 8.26 -8.71 6.47
C ALA A 161 8.01 -9.09 7.93
N GLY A 162 9.07 -9.40 8.69
CA GLY A 162 8.94 -9.93 10.06
C GLY A 162 8.06 -9.09 10.99
N ASN A 163 8.11 -7.77 10.86
CA ASN A 163 7.34 -6.80 11.65
C ASN A 163 5.94 -6.46 11.10
N HIS A 164 5.52 -7.03 9.97
CA HIS A 164 4.23 -6.75 9.32
C HIS A 164 3.08 -7.63 9.86
N PHE A 165 2.98 -7.75 11.19
CA PHE A 165 1.93 -8.56 11.81
C PHE A 165 0.52 -8.03 11.48
N ALA A 166 0.35 -6.70 11.47
CA ALA A 166 -0.95 -6.06 11.25
C ALA A 166 -1.46 -6.26 9.82
N GLU A 167 -0.58 -6.18 8.84
CA GLU A 167 -0.80 -6.41 7.41
C GLU A 167 -1.24 -7.86 7.20
N ARG A 168 -0.46 -8.82 7.71
CA ARG A 168 -0.82 -10.24 7.67
C ARG A 168 -2.17 -10.51 8.34
N MET A 169 -2.43 -9.91 9.50
CA MET A 169 -3.72 -10.06 10.18
C MET A 169 -4.87 -9.44 9.39
N ALA A 170 -4.67 -8.32 8.71
CA ALA A 170 -5.69 -7.73 7.84
C ALA A 170 -5.98 -8.63 6.64
N VAL A 171 -4.94 -9.18 5.99
CA VAL A 171 -5.08 -10.16 4.92
C VAL A 171 -5.85 -11.40 5.42
N ARG A 172 -5.47 -11.96 6.58
CA ARG A 172 -6.16 -13.08 7.24
C ARG A 172 -7.63 -12.76 7.53
N LYS A 173 -7.95 -11.58 8.07
CA LYS A 173 -9.31 -11.18 8.44
C LYS A 173 -10.16 -10.73 7.23
N SER A 174 -9.54 -10.52 6.07
CA SER A 174 -10.18 -10.04 4.84
C SER A 174 -10.26 -11.13 3.77
N TRP A 175 -9.55 -10.98 2.65
CA TRP A 175 -9.72 -11.80 1.46
C TRP A 175 -9.29 -13.26 1.64
N MET A 176 -8.45 -13.60 2.63
CA MET A 176 -8.20 -15.00 3.02
C MET A 176 -9.42 -15.68 3.69
N GLN A 177 -10.51 -14.94 3.93
CA GLN A 177 -11.79 -15.50 4.36
C GLN A 177 -12.70 -15.89 3.19
N HIS A 178 -12.24 -15.68 1.95
CA HIS A 178 -12.97 -16.11 0.78
C HIS A 178 -13.17 -17.63 0.75
N LYS A 179 -14.35 -18.07 0.31
CA LYS A 179 -14.76 -19.48 0.30
C LYS A 179 -13.75 -20.42 -0.36
N LEU A 180 -13.11 -19.98 -1.44
CA LEU A 180 -12.12 -20.78 -2.18
C LEU A 180 -10.83 -21.01 -1.39
N VAL A 181 -10.46 -20.06 -0.52
CA VAL A 181 -9.32 -20.21 0.38
C VAL A 181 -9.68 -21.15 1.53
N LYS A 182 -10.89 -21.00 2.08
CA LYS A 182 -11.39 -21.85 3.17
C LYS A 182 -11.66 -23.29 2.74
N SER A 183 -11.98 -23.52 1.47
CA SER A 183 -12.16 -24.85 0.88
C SER A 183 -10.88 -25.44 0.27
N SER A 184 -9.70 -24.83 0.50
CA SER A 184 -8.39 -25.25 0.00
C SER A 184 -8.27 -25.38 -1.53
N HIS A 185 -9.22 -24.84 -2.31
CA HIS A 185 -9.07 -24.74 -3.77
C HIS A 185 -8.03 -23.69 -4.15
N VAL A 186 -7.92 -22.66 -3.29
CA VAL A 186 -6.87 -21.66 -3.32
C VAL A 186 -6.08 -21.76 -2.03
N VAL A 187 -4.75 -21.81 -2.12
CA VAL A 187 -3.87 -21.83 -0.95
C VAL A 187 -3.09 -20.52 -0.93
N ALA A 188 -3.15 -19.79 0.19
CA ALA A 188 -2.36 -18.58 0.39
C ALA A 188 -1.36 -18.77 1.53
N ARG A 189 -0.12 -18.30 1.34
CA ARG A 189 0.96 -18.34 2.34
C ARG A 189 1.76 -17.04 2.31
N PHE A 190 2.17 -16.56 3.47
CA PHE A 190 3.10 -15.44 3.61
C PHE A 190 4.54 -15.92 3.51
N PHE A 191 5.38 -15.21 2.76
CA PHE A 191 6.80 -15.48 2.65
C PHE A 191 7.56 -14.37 3.36
N VAL A 192 8.22 -14.74 4.47
CA VAL A 192 8.85 -13.78 5.39
C VAL A 192 10.30 -14.18 5.61
N ALA A 193 11.22 -13.24 5.44
CA ALA A 193 12.64 -13.42 5.73
C ALA A 193 12.96 -13.07 7.19
N MET A 194 14.14 -13.47 7.65
CA MET A 194 14.61 -13.22 9.01
C MET A 194 14.86 -11.72 9.23
N HIS A 195 14.39 -11.20 10.35
CA HIS A 195 14.57 -9.80 10.75
C HIS A 195 15.86 -9.64 11.58
N ALA A 196 16.51 -8.46 11.53
CA ALA A 196 17.77 -8.21 12.28
C ALA A 196 17.59 -8.28 13.80
N ARG A 197 16.48 -7.74 14.30
CA ARG A 197 16.04 -7.88 15.70
C ARG A 197 15.56 -9.31 16.00
N LYS A 198 16.15 -9.95 17.00
CA LYS A 198 15.82 -11.32 17.42
C LYS A 198 14.41 -11.43 17.99
N GLU A 199 13.94 -10.39 18.66
CA GLU A 199 12.62 -10.31 19.29
C GLU A 199 11.52 -10.44 18.23
N VAL A 200 11.69 -9.77 17.09
CA VAL A 200 10.77 -9.88 15.94
C VAL A 200 10.73 -11.31 15.41
N ASN A 201 11.87 -12.01 15.33
CA ASN A 201 11.90 -13.40 14.86
C ASN A 201 11.24 -14.38 15.84
N VAL A 202 11.37 -14.14 17.15
CA VAL A 202 10.69 -14.95 18.18
C VAL A 202 9.17 -14.83 18.03
N GLU A 203 8.69 -13.62 17.79
CA GLU A 203 7.27 -13.35 17.62
C GLU A 203 6.73 -13.89 16.30
N LEU A 204 7.47 -13.70 15.21
CA LEU A 204 7.17 -14.29 13.91
C LEU A 204 7.09 -15.82 13.99
N LYS A 205 8.00 -16.46 14.73
CA LYS A 205 7.97 -17.92 14.93
C LYS A 205 6.70 -18.36 15.65
N ARG A 206 6.30 -17.67 16.73
CA ARG A 206 5.04 -17.96 17.45
C ARG A 206 3.82 -17.77 16.54
N GLU A 207 3.83 -16.71 15.72
CA GLU A 207 2.78 -16.45 14.75
C GLU A 207 2.69 -17.57 13.70
N ALA A 208 3.83 -17.97 13.12
CA ALA A 208 3.93 -19.01 12.11
C ALA A 208 3.43 -20.37 12.66
N GLU A 209 3.85 -20.74 13.87
CA GLU A 209 3.41 -21.94 14.57
C GLU A 209 1.89 -21.93 14.84
N PHE A 210 1.32 -20.77 15.16
CA PHE A 210 -0.10 -20.67 15.49
C PHE A 210 -0.99 -20.70 14.25
N PHE A 211 -0.72 -19.84 13.25
CA PHE A 211 -1.58 -19.66 12.07
C PHE A 211 -1.28 -20.64 10.94
N ALA A 212 -0.11 -21.29 10.94
CA ALA A 212 0.32 -22.29 9.96
C ALA A 212 0.27 -21.79 8.49
N ASP A 213 0.44 -20.48 8.30
CA ASP A 213 0.34 -19.81 7.01
C ASP A 213 1.59 -19.00 6.61
N ILE A 214 2.68 -19.12 7.37
CA ILE A 214 3.94 -18.42 7.11
C ILE A 214 5.02 -19.43 6.71
N VAL A 215 5.66 -19.16 5.58
CA VAL A 215 6.90 -19.79 5.14
C VAL A 215 8.05 -18.83 5.48
N ILE A 216 8.85 -19.21 6.47
CA ILE A 216 10.04 -18.43 6.85
C ILE A 216 11.20 -18.88 5.97
N VAL A 217 11.76 -17.93 5.21
CA VAL A 217 12.92 -18.19 4.35
C VAL A 217 14.23 -17.92 5.10
N PRO A 218 15.27 -18.75 4.94
CA PRO A 218 16.44 -18.77 5.83
C PRO A 218 17.52 -17.73 5.49
N TYR A 219 17.12 -16.49 5.21
CA TYR A 219 18.04 -15.37 4.96
C TYR A 219 17.51 -14.08 5.58
N MET A 220 18.39 -13.08 5.69
CA MET A 220 18.06 -11.78 6.26
C MET A 220 17.22 -10.94 5.29
N ASP A 221 16.20 -10.27 5.83
CA ASP A 221 15.33 -9.41 5.02
C ASP A 221 16.11 -8.18 4.54
N ASN A 222 16.28 -8.10 3.22
CA ASN A 222 16.92 -7.01 2.52
C ASN A 222 16.18 -6.84 1.18
N TYR A 223 15.99 -5.60 0.76
CA TYR A 223 15.35 -5.25 -0.51
C TYR A 223 15.97 -6.00 -1.69
N ASP A 224 17.30 -6.08 -1.75
CA ASP A 224 18.02 -6.75 -2.84
C ASP A 224 17.81 -8.28 -2.86
N LEU A 225 17.32 -8.85 -1.75
CA LEU A 225 17.05 -10.28 -1.60
C LEU A 225 15.56 -10.63 -1.70
N VAL A 226 14.69 -9.63 -1.93
CA VAL A 226 13.24 -9.87 -2.13
C VAL A 226 13.00 -10.83 -3.30
N VAL A 227 13.84 -10.78 -4.33
CA VAL A 227 13.80 -11.71 -5.47
C VAL A 227 13.87 -13.19 -5.05
N LEU A 228 14.58 -13.51 -3.98
CA LEU A 228 14.66 -14.88 -3.45
C LEU A 228 13.35 -15.34 -2.80
N LYS A 229 12.51 -14.41 -2.31
CA LYS A 229 11.19 -14.76 -1.79
C LYS A 229 10.29 -15.20 -2.94
N THR A 230 10.41 -14.57 -4.11
CA THR A 230 9.69 -14.97 -5.32
C THR A 230 10.11 -16.34 -5.85
N VAL A 231 11.40 -16.67 -5.79
CA VAL A 231 11.87 -18.04 -6.10
C VAL A 231 11.22 -19.04 -5.13
N ALA A 232 11.19 -18.72 -3.82
CA ALA A 232 10.54 -19.57 -2.82
C ALA A 232 9.01 -19.70 -3.05
N ILE A 233 8.35 -18.65 -3.54
CA ILE A 233 6.94 -18.69 -3.96
C ILE A 233 6.76 -19.68 -5.12
N CYS A 234 7.63 -19.63 -6.12
CA CYS A 234 7.59 -20.55 -7.26
C CYS A 234 7.84 -21.99 -6.83
N GLU A 235 8.82 -22.21 -5.94
CA GLU A 235 9.14 -23.54 -5.40
C GLU A 235 7.98 -24.11 -4.59
N TYR A 236 7.47 -23.35 -3.63
CA TYR A 236 6.37 -23.81 -2.78
C TYR A 236 5.10 -24.02 -3.59
N GLY A 237 4.75 -23.08 -4.48
CA GLY A 237 3.56 -23.17 -5.31
C GLY A 237 3.59 -24.36 -6.27
N GLY A 238 4.72 -24.53 -6.98
CA GLY A 238 4.87 -25.58 -7.98
C GLY A 238 5.12 -26.96 -7.39
N ARG A 239 5.98 -27.10 -6.37
CA ARG A 239 6.40 -28.42 -5.84
C ARG A 239 5.64 -28.84 -4.58
N VAL A 240 5.40 -27.92 -3.64
CA VAL A 240 4.77 -28.25 -2.34
C VAL A 240 3.25 -28.24 -2.44
N ALA A 241 2.68 -27.17 -3.00
CA ALA A 241 1.25 -27.03 -3.19
C ALA A 241 0.75 -27.71 -4.48
N ALA A 242 1.67 -28.07 -5.40
CA ALA A 242 1.36 -28.66 -6.71
C ALA A 242 0.23 -27.89 -7.44
N ALA A 243 0.31 -26.57 -7.41
CA ALA A 243 -0.77 -25.71 -7.87
C ALA A 243 -0.73 -25.52 -9.40
N LYS A 244 -1.90 -25.49 -10.05
CA LYS A 244 -1.99 -25.25 -11.51
C LYS A 244 -1.51 -23.85 -11.89
N TYR A 245 -1.83 -22.87 -11.03
CA TYR A 245 -1.48 -21.46 -11.20
C TYR A 245 -0.78 -20.95 -9.95
N ILE A 246 0.22 -20.10 -10.13
CA ILE A 246 0.96 -19.46 -9.05
C ILE A 246 0.77 -17.96 -9.19
N MET A 247 0.34 -17.31 -8.11
CA MET A 247 0.25 -15.87 -8.00
C MET A 247 1.24 -15.36 -6.96
N LYS A 248 1.90 -14.26 -7.29
CA LYS A 248 2.60 -13.41 -6.32
C LYS A 248 1.71 -12.22 -5.97
N SER A 249 1.72 -11.81 -4.71
CA SER A 249 1.06 -10.61 -4.18
C SER A 249 1.91 -10.00 -3.06
N ASP A 250 1.61 -8.76 -2.68
CA ASP A 250 2.19 -8.11 -1.50
C ASP A 250 1.18 -8.09 -0.33
N ASP A 251 1.67 -7.90 0.90
CA ASP A 251 0.85 -7.88 2.12
C ASP A 251 0.06 -6.59 2.35
N ASP A 252 0.28 -5.59 1.50
CA ASP A 252 -0.48 -4.35 1.34
C ASP A 252 -1.40 -4.39 0.10
N THR A 253 -1.61 -5.57 -0.48
CA THR A 253 -2.50 -5.78 -1.64
C THR A 253 -3.79 -6.50 -1.25
N PHE A 254 -4.94 -5.92 -1.61
CA PHE A 254 -6.23 -6.61 -1.51
C PHE A 254 -6.51 -7.41 -2.78
N VAL A 255 -6.72 -8.72 -2.64
CA VAL A 255 -6.92 -9.64 -3.77
C VAL A 255 -8.38 -10.10 -3.88
N ARG A 256 -8.99 -9.93 -5.05
CA ARG A 256 -10.27 -10.58 -5.39
C ARG A 256 -10.03 -11.99 -5.90
N VAL A 257 -9.97 -12.93 -4.96
CA VAL A 257 -9.61 -14.33 -5.18
C VAL A 257 -10.40 -14.98 -6.32
N ASP A 258 -11.71 -14.76 -6.38
CA ASP A 258 -12.60 -15.25 -7.43
C ASP A 258 -12.29 -14.66 -8.81
N ALA A 259 -12.03 -13.36 -8.88
CA ALA A 259 -11.74 -12.68 -10.14
C ALA A 259 -10.39 -13.12 -10.72
N VAL A 260 -9.37 -13.23 -9.86
CA VAL A 260 -8.01 -13.63 -10.22
C VAL A 260 -7.98 -15.06 -10.77
N ILE A 261 -8.56 -16.04 -10.03
CA ILE A 261 -8.58 -17.44 -10.50
C ILE A 261 -9.39 -17.60 -11.79
N ASN A 262 -10.50 -16.85 -11.93
CA ASN A 262 -11.30 -16.91 -13.15
C ASN A 262 -10.57 -16.31 -14.35
N GLU A 263 -9.70 -15.31 -14.15
CA GLU A 263 -8.87 -14.78 -15.23
C GLU A 263 -7.86 -15.83 -15.72
N ALA A 264 -7.19 -16.53 -14.79
CA ALA A 264 -6.28 -17.63 -15.12
C ALA A 264 -6.97 -18.77 -15.88
N LYS A 265 -8.19 -19.14 -15.47
CA LYS A 265 -8.98 -20.22 -16.10
C LYS A 265 -9.46 -19.92 -17.52
N LYS A 266 -9.38 -18.68 -17.99
CA LYS A 266 -9.70 -18.34 -19.40
C LYS A 266 -8.64 -18.81 -20.38
N VAL A 267 -7.41 -19.01 -19.91
CA VAL A 267 -6.31 -19.48 -20.75
C VAL A 267 -6.43 -20.99 -20.94
N HIS A 268 -6.21 -21.45 -22.17
CA HIS A 268 -6.26 -22.87 -22.48
C HIS A 268 -5.21 -23.65 -21.65
N PRO A 269 -5.53 -24.81 -21.05
CA PRO A 269 -4.62 -25.52 -20.14
C PRO A 269 -3.24 -25.87 -20.70
N ASP A 270 -3.13 -26.05 -22.02
CA ASP A 270 -1.86 -26.39 -22.68
C ASP A 270 -0.94 -25.17 -22.93
N ARG A 271 -1.45 -23.95 -22.73
CA ARG A 271 -0.69 -22.71 -22.95
C ARG A 271 -0.06 -22.23 -21.65
N SER A 272 1.18 -21.77 -21.77
CA SER A 272 1.86 -21.06 -20.69
C SER A 272 1.42 -19.60 -20.71
N PHE A 273 1.28 -18.98 -19.55
CA PHE A 273 0.81 -17.59 -19.48
C PHE A 273 1.43 -16.80 -18.34
N TYR A 274 1.42 -15.49 -18.51
CA TYR A 274 1.80 -14.52 -17.51
C TYR A 274 0.81 -13.35 -17.52
N ILE A 275 0.01 -13.25 -16.45
CA ILE A 275 -1.10 -12.29 -16.33
C ILE A 275 -0.77 -11.24 -15.27
N GLY A 276 -0.95 -9.98 -15.61
CA GLY A 276 -0.81 -8.88 -14.65
C GLY A 276 -0.96 -7.53 -15.33
N ASN A 277 -0.60 -6.46 -14.62
CA ASN A 277 -0.43 -5.16 -15.25
C ASN A 277 0.96 -5.09 -15.88
N ILE A 278 1.07 -5.59 -17.12
CA ILE A 278 2.34 -5.72 -17.85
C ILE A 278 2.86 -4.36 -18.31
N ASN A 279 4.08 -4.03 -17.92
CA ASN A 279 4.86 -2.95 -18.49
C ASN A 279 5.60 -3.44 -19.74
N TYR A 280 5.37 -2.76 -20.86
CA TYR A 280 6.10 -2.98 -22.10
C TYR A 280 7.06 -1.82 -22.34
N TYR A 281 8.29 -2.14 -22.76
CA TYR A 281 9.31 -1.15 -23.12
C TYR A 281 9.65 -0.15 -22.00
N HIS A 282 9.47 -0.54 -20.74
CA HIS A 282 9.82 0.30 -19.61
C HIS A 282 11.33 0.51 -19.55
N ARG A 283 11.76 1.76 -19.39
CA ARG A 283 13.17 2.15 -19.37
C ARG A 283 13.67 2.24 -17.93
N PRO A 284 14.86 1.70 -17.61
CA PRO A 284 15.50 1.89 -16.31
C PRO A 284 15.57 3.38 -15.96
N LEU A 285 15.11 3.75 -14.76
CA LEU A 285 15.36 5.08 -14.25
C LEU A 285 16.86 5.21 -13.98
N ARG A 286 17.51 6.26 -14.51
CA ARG A 286 18.95 6.50 -14.29
C ARG A 286 19.24 7.44 -13.11
N ALA A 287 18.19 7.91 -12.44
CA ALA A 287 18.26 8.78 -11.27
C ALA A 287 17.06 8.55 -10.34
N GLY A 288 17.19 8.96 -9.07
CA GLY A 288 16.15 8.82 -8.04
C GLY A 288 16.26 7.55 -7.22
N LYS A 289 15.25 7.29 -6.38
CA LYS A 289 15.22 6.14 -5.44
C LYS A 289 15.42 4.79 -6.13
N TRP A 290 14.88 4.65 -7.33
CA TRP A 290 14.89 3.42 -8.11
C TRP A 290 15.90 3.47 -9.25
N ALA A 291 16.97 4.25 -9.10
CA ALA A 291 18.00 4.36 -10.11
C ALA A 291 18.71 3.04 -10.36
N VAL A 292 18.98 2.77 -11.63
CA VAL A 292 19.73 1.61 -12.12
C VAL A 292 20.83 2.12 -13.02
N THR A 293 22.07 1.85 -12.65
CA THR A 293 23.22 2.33 -13.42
C THR A 293 23.39 1.54 -14.72
N TYR A 294 24.22 2.04 -15.63
CA TYR A 294 24.52 1.31 -16.88
C TYR A 294 25.36 0.05 -16.61
N GLU A 295 26.11 0.02 -15.52
CA GLU A 295 26.81 -1.18 -15.06
C GLU A 295 25.84 -2.25 -14.52
N GLU A 296 24.76 -1.83 -13.86
CA GLU A 296 23.71 -2.75 -13.38
C GLU A 296 22.80 -3.24 -14.51
N TRP A 297 22.54 -2.39 -15.51
CA TRP A 297 21.68 -2.72 -16.66
C TRP A 297 22.09 -1.88 -17.88
N ALA A 298 22.75 -2.54 -18.84
CA ALA A 298 23.35 -1.90 -20.00
C ALA A 298 22.31 -1.51 -21.06
N GLU A 299 21.22 -2.27 -21.16
CA GLU A 299 20.18 -2.09 -22.16
C GLU A 299 19.29 -0.87 -21.86
N GLU A 300 18.61 -0.36 -22.88
CA GLU A 300 17.74 0.81 -22.73
C GLU A 300 16.33 0.47 -22.23
N VAL A 301 15.94 -0.80 -22.26
CA VAL A 301 14.62 -1.29 -21.89
C VAL A 301 14.71 -2.56 -21.06
N TYR A 302 13.77 -2.74 -20.14
CA TYR A 302 13.52 -4.01 -19.47
C TYR A 302 12.70 -4.95 -20.38
N PRO A 303 12.82 -6.28 -20.16
CA PRO A 303 11.87 -7.23 -20.76
C PRO A 303 10.44 -6.99 -20.24
N PRO A 304 9.40 -7.46 -20.94
CA PRO A 304 8.03 -7.33 -20.47
C PRO A 304 7.83 -7.95 -19.09
N TYR A 305 7.33 -7.16 -18.13
CA TYR A 305 7.15 -7.62 -16.75
C TYR A 305 5.85 -7.07 -16.14
N ALA A 306 5.20 -7.86 -15.26
CA ALA A 306 4.03 -7.41 -14.53
C ALA A 306 4.43 -6.53 -13.34
N ASN A 307 3.70 -5.45 -13.08
CA ASN A 307 3.92 -4.61 -11.91
C ASN A 307 3.83 -5.41 -10.58
N GLY A 308 4.65 -5.00 -9.60
CA GLY A 308 4.80 -5.62 -8.28
C GLY A 308 3.52 -6.03 -7.51
N PRO A 309 2.39 -5.27 -7.53
CA PRO A 309 1.26 -5.56 -6.65
C PRO A 309 0.63 -6.94 -6.81
N GLY A 310 0.77 -7.53 -8.00
CA GLY A 310 0.49 -8.94 -8.16
C GLY A 310 0.34 -9.37 -9.61
N TYR A 311 0.67 -10.63 -9.83
CA TYR A 311 0.64 -11.27 -11.14
C TYR A 311 0.43 -12.77 -10.97
N ILE A 312 -0.06 -13.43 -12.03
CA ILE A 312 -0.31 -14.87 -12.07
C ILE A 312 0.52 -15.49 -13.20
N MET A 313 1.11 -16.65 -12.95
CA MET A 313 1.79 -17.46 -13.96
C MET A 313 1.28 -18.91 -13.95
N SER A 314 1.44 -19.60 -15.07
CA SER A 314 1.22 -21.04 -15.17
C SER A 314 2.31 -21.85 -14.44
N SER A 315 1.97 -23.04 -13.94
CA SER A 315 2.90 -23.86 -13.13
C SER A 315 4.20 -24.25 -13.83
N ASP A 316 4.19 -24.40 -15.16
CA ASP A 316 5.38 -24.74 -15.93
C ASP A 316 6.44 -23.63 -15.90
N ILE A 317 6.03 -22.37 -15.90
CA ILE A 317 6.92 -21.22 -15.69
C ILE A 317 7.55 -21.29 -14.29
N ALA A 318 6.75 -21.55 -13.26
CA ALA A 318 7.26 -21.69 -11.89
C ALA A 318 8.27 -22.84 -11.76
N HIS A 319 7.99 -24.00 -12.37
CA HIS A 319 8.93 -25.13 -12.38
C HIS A 319 10.22 -24.82 -13.14
N PHE A 320 10.13 -24.10 -14.26
CA PHE A 320 11.30 -23.65 -15.00
C PHE A 320 12.19 -22.73 -14.15
N ILE A 321 11.58 -21.72 -13.50
CA ILE A 321 12.30 -20.78 -12.63
C ILE A 321 13.08 -21.53 -11.56
N VAL A 322 12.42 -22.48 -10.87
CA VAL A 322 13.05 -23.26 -9.80
C VAL A 322 14.19 -24.13 -10.35
N SER A 323 13.96 -24.82 -11.48
CA SER A 323 14.99 -25.63 -12.15
C SER A 323 16.21 -24.79 -12.54
N GLU A 324 16.00 -23.61 -13.12
CA GLU A 324 17.11 -22.74 -13.56
C GLU A 324 17.82 -22.09 -12.37
N PHE A 325 17.11 -21.81 -11.28
CA PHE A 325 17.70 -21.34 -10.03
C PHE A 325 18.64 -22.38 -9.42
N GLU A 326 18.19 -23.64 -9.32
CA GLU A 326 19.00 -24.76 -8.80
C GLU A 326 20.24 -25.05 -9.63
N LYS A 327 20.17 -24.79 -10.95
CA LYS A 327 21.32 -24.91 -11.86
C LYS A 327 22.23 -23.68 -11.86
N HIS A 328 21.92 -22.66 -11.06
CA HIS A 328 22.62 -21.36 -11.06
C HIS A 328 22.61 -20.65 -12.42
N ASN A 329 21.58 -20.90 -13.25
CA ASN A 329 21.41 -20.31 -14.58
C ASN A 329 20.43 -19.13 -14.59
N LEU A 330 19.90 -18.76 -13.42
CA LEU A 330 18.93 -17.69 -13.27
C LEU A 330 19.64 -16.38 -12.92
N SER A 331 19.53 -15.38 -13.79
CA SER A 331 20.01 -14.03 -13.50
C SER A 331 19.10 -13.38 -12.47
N LEU A 332 19.67 -12.89 -11.37
CA LEU A 332 18.93 -12.19 -10.31
C LEU A 332 19.15 -10.68 -10.46
N PHE A 333 18.09 -9.91 -10.28
CA PHE A 333 18.13 -8.46 -10.28
C PHE A 333 17.38 -7.90 -9.06
N LYS A 334 17.80 -6.74 -8.55
CA LYS A 334 17.29 -6.18 -7.30
C LYS A 334 15.78 -5.88 -7.32
N MET A 335 15.22 -5.58 -8.50
CA MET A 335 13.79 -5.43 -8.68
C MET A 335 13.18 -6.80 -9.00
N GLU A 336 12.34 -7.27 -8.08
CA GLU A 336 11.73 -8.59 -8.11
C GLU A 336 10.80 -8.78 -9.33
N ASP A 337 9.99 -7.78 -9.63
CA ASP A 337 9.06 -7.79 -10.75
C ASP A 337 9.78 -7.81 -12.10
N VAL A 338 10.86 -7.03 -12.24
CA VAL A 338 11.76 -7.08 -13.41
C VAL A 338 12.45 -8.44 -13.51
N SER A 339 12.92 -9.01 -12.39
CA SER A 339 13.52 -10.36 -12.38
C SER A 339 12.54 -11.40 -12.90
N MET A 340 11.28 -11.37 -12.45
CA MET A 340 10.23 -12.24 -12.97
C MET A 340 10.07 -12.06 -14.49
N GLY A 341 10.06 -10.81 -14.99
CA GLY A 341 10.01 -10.53 -16.42
C GLY A 341 11.16 -11.15 -17.20
N MET A 342 12.39 -11.05 -16.71
CA MET A 342 13.58 -11.68 -17.31
C MET A 342 13.42 -13.20 -17.38
N TRP A 343 12.90 -13.83 -16.33
CA TRP A 343 12.77 -15.28 -16.26
C TRP A 343 11.66 -15.79 -17.18
N VAL A 344 10.54 -15.07 -17.25
CA VAL A 344 9.44 -15.38 -18.17
C VAL A 344 9.90 -15.19 -19.61
N GLU A 345 10.68 -14.15 -19.92
CA GLU A 345 11.25 -13.95 -21.26
C GLU A 345 12.22 -15.10 -21.62
N LYS A 346 13.08 -15.52 -20.69
CA LYS A 346 13.95 -16.68 -20.87
C LYS A 346 13.14 -17.94 -21.17
N PHE A 347 12.05 -18.20 -20.42
CA PHE A 347 11.16 -19.33 -20.68
C PHE A 347 10.47 -19.22 -22.04
N ASN A 348 10.01 -18.02 -22.41
CA ASN A 348 9.33 -17.73 -23.67
C ASN A 348 10.17 -18.07 -24.91
N SER A 349 11.50 -18.01 -24.81
CA SER A 349 12.41 -18.46 -25.87
C SER A 349 12.33 -19.96 -26.16
N SER A 350 11.85 -20.76 -25.19
CA SER A 350 11.73 -22.21 -25.27
C SER A 350 10.29 -22.70 -25.47
N LYS A 351 9.32 -22.04 -24.83
CA LYS A 351 7.89 -22.34 -24.94
C LYS A 351 7.12 -21.03 -24.90
N ALA A 352 6.30 -20.78 -25.92
CA ALA A 352 5.57 -19.52 -26.06
C ALA A 352 4.69 -19.21 -24.83
N VAL A 353 4.77 -17.96 -24.37
CA VAL A 353 4.02 -17.43 -23.22
C VAL A 353 2.99 -16.41 -23.68
N ASP A 354 1.77 -16.56 -23.18
CA ASP A 354 0.72 -15.56 -23.33
C ASP A 354 0.88 -14.47 -22.26
N TYR A 355 1.37 -13.30 -22.68
CA TYR A 355 1.38 -12.11 -21.85
C TYR A 355 -0.01 -11.46 -21.87
N ILE A 356 -0.71 -11.48 -20.73
CA ILE A 356 -2.08 -10.96 -20.62
C ILE A 356 -2.06 -9.71 -19.75
N HIS A 357 -2.11 -8.55 -20.40
CA HIS A 357 -2.14 -7.25 -19.73
C HIS A 357 -3.54 -6.90 -19.23
N SER A 358 -3.64 -6.48 -17.96
CA SER A 358 -4.88 -5.96 -17.38
C SER A 358 -4.62 -4.90 -16.31
N LEU A 359 -5.16 -3.69 -16.53
CA LEU A 359 -5.15 -2.59 -15.56
C LEU A 359 -5.94 -2.90 -14.28
N LYS A 360 -6.75 -3.97 -14.28
CA LYS A 360 -7.46 -4.44 -13.07
C LYS A 360 -6.50 -5.01 -12.02
N PHE A 361 -5.27 -5.37 -12.40
CA PHE A 361 -4.18 -5.49 -11.43
C PHE A 361 -3.71 -4.07 -11.09
N CYS A 362 -4.42 -3.42 -10.18
CA CYS A 362 -4.28 -1.99 -9.95
C CYS A 362 -2.91 -1.71 -9.30
N GLN A 363 -2.09 -0.89 -9.96
CA GLN A 363 -0.75 -0.58 -9.48
C GLN A 363 -0.76 0.35 -8.27
N PHE A 364 -1.70 1.31 -8.24
CA PHE A 364 -1.84 2.29 -7.17
C PHE A 364 -3.31 2.61 -6.90
N GLY A 365 -3.70 2.59 -5.62
CA GLY A 365 -5.06 2.71 -5.17
C GLY A 365 -5.95 1.52 -5.50
N CYS A 366 -7.11 1.87 -6.02
CA CYS A 366 -8.18 0.93 -6.35
C CYS A 366 -9.01 1.55 -7.48
N ILE A 367 -9.43 0.72 -8.43
CA ILE A 367 -10.29 1.12 -9.56
C ILE A 367 -11.54 0.26 -9.61
N GLU A 368 -12.61 0.69 -10.28
CA GLU A 368 -13.81 -0.14 -10.41
C GLU A 368 -13.50 -1.47 -11.10
N GLY A 369 -14.01 -2.57 -10.53
CA GLY A 369 -13.82 -3.91 -11.11
C GLY A 369 -12.40 -4.47 -10.97
N TYR A 370 -11.58 -3.91 -10.07
CA TYR A 370 -10.24 -4.39 -9.76
C TYR A 370 -10.18 -5.91 -9.53
N TYR A 371 -9.03 -6.51 -9.85
CA TYR A 371 -8.62 -7.86 -9.48
C TYR A 371 -7.71 -7.80 -8.26
N THR A 372 -6.78 -6.85 -8.26
CA THR A 372 -6.00 -6.45 -7.10
C THR A 372 -6.10 -4.94 -6.88
N ALA A 373 -5.99 -4.51 -5.63
CA ALA A 373 -5.90 -3.11 -5.24
C ALA A 373 -4.72 -2.93 -4.29
N HIS A 374 -3.90 -1.92 -4.53
CA HIS A 374 -2.62 -1.68 -3.88
C HIS A 374 -2.28 -0.21 -4.00
N TYR A 375 -1.74 0.52 -3.03
CA TYR A 375 -1.43 0.13 -1.66
C TYR A 375 -2.69 0.21 -0.78
N GLN A 376 -2.93 -0.80 0.04
CA GLN A 376 -4.06 -0.85 0.98
C GLN A 376 -3.55 -1.07 2.40
N SER A 377 -3.77 -0.09 3.27
CA SER A 377 -3.52 -0.24 4.70
C SER A 377 -4.37 -1.38 5.29
N PRO A 378 -3.97 -1.96 6.45
CA PRO A 378 -4.77 -2.96 7.16
C PRO A 378 -6.25 -2.59 7.30
N ARG A 379 -6.52 -1.32 7.57
CA ARG A 379 -7.88 -0.80 7.68
C ARG A 379 -8.63 -0.75 6.35
N GLN A 380 -7.97 -0.32 5.28
CA GLN A 380 -8.57 -0.30 3.95
C GLN A 380 -8.89 -1.71 3.47
N MET A 381 -8.02 -2.70 3.73
CA MET A 381 -8.33 -4.10 3.42
C MET A 381 -9.61 -4.59 4.09
N MET A 382 -9.78 -4.29 5.38
CA MET A 382 -10.99 -4.66 6.12
C MET A 382 -12.24 -3.96 5.57
N CYS A 383 -12.11 -2.68 5.22
CA CYS A 383 -13.20 -1.93 4.59
C CYS A 383 -13.59 -2.54 3.23
N MET A 384 -12.61 -2.87 2.38
CA MET A 384 -12.86 -3.45 1.06
C MET A 384 -13.53 -4.82 1.17
N TRP A 385 -13.11 -5.60 2.17
CA TRP A 385 -13.74 -6.88 2.48
C TRP A 385 -15.20 -6.74 2.89
N ASP A 386 -15.49 -5.86 3.84
CA ASP A 386 -16.86 -5.62 4.32
C ASP A 386 -17.80 -5.17 3.18
N LYS A 387 -17.32 -4.27 2.32
CA LYS A 387 -18.07 -3.86 1.12
C LYS A 387 -18.32 -5.04 0.18
N LEU A 388 -17.31 -5.86 -0.09
CA LEU A 388 -17.42 -7.02 -0.96
C LEU A 388 -18.38 -8.09 -0.41
N GLN A 389 -18.49 -8.23 0.92
CA GLN A 389 -19.44 -9.14 1.55
C GLN A 389 -20.89 -8.63 1.47
N LYS A 390 -21.08 -7.31 1.60
CA LYS A 390 -22.42 -6.69 1.64
C LYS A 390 -23.01 -6.40 0.27
N GLN A 391 -22.17 -6.19 -0.73
CA GLN A 391 -22.57 -5.71 -2.05
C GLN A 391 -22.16 -6.70 -3.14
N THR A 392 -22.93 -6.74 -4.22
CA THR A 392 -22.64 -7.57 -5.37
C THR A 392 -21.52 -7.03 -6.26
N ARG A 393 -21.13 -5.75 -6.11
CA ARG A 393 -20.09 -5.10 -6.92
C ARG A 393 -18.88 -4.70 -6.06
N PRO A 394 -17.64 -4.92 -6.55
CA PRO A 394 -16.44 -4.53 -5.84
C PRO A 394 -16.35 -3.00 -5.79
N GLN A 395 -16.16 -2.45 -4.58
CA GLN A 395 -16.04 -1.03 -4.34
C GLN A 395 -14.74 -0.71 -3.63
N CYS A 396 -14.07 0.33 -4.09
CA CYS A 396 -12.92 0.89 -3.42
C CYS A 396 -13.33 1.49 -2.07
N CYS A 397 -12.41 1.42 -1.12
CA CYS A 397 -12.46 2.28 0.05
C CYS A 397 -11.80 3.60 -0.33
N ASN A 398 -12.40 4.72 0.05
CA ASN A 398 -11.93 6.02 -0.39
C ASN A 398 -10.47 6.18 0.04
N MET A 399 -9.58 6.33 -0.93
CA MET A 399 -8.39 7.15 -0.75
C MET A 399 -8.86 8.57 -1.00
N ARG A 400 -8.82 9.42 0.02
CA ARG A 400 -9.06 10.86 -0.17
C ARG A 400 -7.74 11.57 -0.31
#